data_AF-A0AAE3GSJ5-F1
#
_entry.id   AF-A0AAE3GSJ5-F1
#
_cell.length_a   1.000
_cell.length_b   1.000
_cell.length_c   1.000
_cell.angle_alpha   90.00
_cell.angle_beta   90.00
_cell.angle_gamma   90.00
#
_symmetry.space_group_name_H-M   'P 1'
#
loop_
_entity.id
_entity.type
_entity.pdbx_description
1 polymer ?
#
loop_
_entity_poly.entity_id
_entity_poly.type
_entity_poly.pdbx_seq_one_letter_code
_entity_poly.pdbx_strand_id
1 'polypeptide(L)'
;MWYLAFEDTPLFDEDFQAWVHGPTIPALFYEYKEKFDFRPILKEVEKPEFPEEVQKFLDELADDYFFLDAYELELMVRREDPWIKARGDLPRDEPCRAIITKESMREFYKTRVIEEE
;
A
#
# COMPACT_ATOMS: atom_id res chain seq x y z
N MET A 1 -3.12 -3.24 3.59
CA MET A 1 -4.53 -2.92 3.26
C MET A 1 -5.41 -4.13 3.45
N TRP A 2 -5.14 -5.23 2.75
CA TRP A 2 -5.77 -6.54 2.97
C TRP A 2 -5.78 -6.99 4.44
N TYR A 3 -4.62 -7.00 5.12
CA TYR A 3 -4.53 -7.38 6.53
C TYR A 3 -5.50 -6.59 7.44
N LEU A 4 -5.64 -5.29 7.19
CA LEU A 4 -6.56 -4.41 7.93
C LEU A 4 -8.04 -4.79 7.73
N ALA A 5 -8.39 -5.34 6.56
CA ALA A 5 -9.73 -5.79 6.26
C ALA A 5 -10.04 -7.15 6.90
N PHE A 6 -9.08 -8.08 6.90
CA PHE A 6 -9.21 -9.41 7.50
C PHE A 6 -9.19 -9.37 9.04
N GLU A 7 -8.19 -8.70 9.62
CA GLU A 7 -7.92 -8.72 11.07
C GLU A 7 -8.54 -7.55 11.82
N ASP A 8 -9.21 -6.65 11.10
CA ASP A 8 -9.75 -5.41 11.64
C ASP A 8 -8.69 -4.55 12.39
N THR A 9 -7.40 -4.79 12.14
CA THR A 9 -6.26 -4.18 12.81
C THR A 9 -5.13 -3.94 11.80
N PRO A 10 -4.46 -2.78 11.79
CA PRO A 10 -3.39 -2.54 10.85
C PRO A 10 -2.12 -3.33 11.23
N LEU A 11 -1.33 -3.74 10.23
CA LEU A 11 -0.06 -4.42 10.45
C LEU A 11 1.04 -3.44 10.92
N PHE A 12 0.90 -2.16 10.62
CA PHE A 12 1.78 -1.05 11.01
C PHE A 12 0.99 0.25 11.11
N ASP A 13 1.49 1.21 11.87
CA ASP A 13 0.73 2.40 12.30
C ASP A 13 0.73 3.54 11.27
N GLU A 14 1.69 3.57 10.36
CA GLU A 14 1.85 4.65 9.39
C GLU A 14 0.63 4.82 8.48
N ASP A 15 0.43 6.06 8.05
CA ASP A 15 -0.61 6.42 7.08
C ASP A 15 -0.02 6.54 5.67
N PHE A 16 -0.83 6.13 4.70
CA PHE A 16 -0.53 6.32 3.29
C PHE A 16 -1.06 7.67 2.80
N GLN A 17 -0.28 8.35 1.95
CA GLN A 17 -0.75 9.49 1.17
C GLN A 17 -1.09 9.09 -0.27
N ALA A 18 -2.12 9.69 -0.85
CA ALA A 18 -2.59 9.38 -2.20
C ALA A 18 -1.76 10.05 -3.31
N TRP A 19 -0.46 9.76 -3.36
CA TRP A 19 0.47 10.34 -4.35
C TRP A 19 0.09 9.92 -5.78
N VAL A 20 0.66 10.64 -6.77
CA VAL A 20 0.34 10.49 -8.20
C VAL A 20 0.50 9.04 -8.70
N HIS A 21 1.56 8.37 -8.27
CA HIS A 21 1.91 7.00 -8.66
C HIS A 21 1.48 5.94 -7.63
N GLY A 22 0.57 6.30 -6.73
CA GLY A 22 -0.02 5.38 -5.75
C GLY A 22 0.24 5.73 -4.29
N PRO A 23 -0.29 4.92 -3.36
CA PRO A 23 -0.17 5.10 -1.93
C PRO A 23 1.30 5.12 -1.51
N THR A 24 1.71 6.16 -0.80
CA THR A 24 3.10 6.31 -0.34
C THR A 24 3.13 6.64 1.14
N ILE A 25 4.02 5.98 1.89
CA ILE A 25 4.36 6.38 3.26
C ILE A 25 5.48 7.42 3.17
N PRO A 26 5.22 8.72 3.47
CA PRO A 26 6.18 9.78 3.20
C PRO A 26 7.48 9.61 4.01
N ALA A 27 7.38 9.20 5.27
CA ALA A 27 8.54 9.01 6.14
C ALA A 27 9.52 7.99 5.55
N LEU A 28 9.00 6.85 5.10
CA LEU A 28 9.78 5.81 4.45
C LEU A 28 10.37 6.30 3.12
N PHE A 29 9.56 6.93 2.27
CA PHE A 29 10.02 7.44 0.98
C PHE A 29 11.19 8.43 1.14
N TYR A 30 11.07 9.41 2.05
CA TYR A 30 12.12 10.41 2.25
C TYR A 30 13.38 9.80 2.88
N GLU A 31 13.26 8.83 3.79
CA GLU A 31 14.42 8.14 4.38
C GLU A 31 15.33 7.53 3.30
N TYR A 32 14.73 6.87 2.30
CA TYR A 32 15.48 6.22 1.23
C TYR A 32 15.85 7.19 0.11
N LYS A 33 14.96 8.12 -0.26
CA LYS A 33 15.23 9.11 -1.31
C LYS A 33 16.43 9.98 -0.99
N GLU A 34 16.56 10.47 0.24
CA GLU A 34 17.66 11.36 0.62
C GLU A 34 19.04 10.69 0.50
N LYS A 35 19.10 9.38 0.79
CA LYS A 35 20.36 8.62 0.79
C LYS A 35 20.71 8.04 -0.57
N PHE A 36 19.72 7.51 -1.29
CA PHE A 36 19.95 6.72 -2.48
C PHE A 36 19.51 7.43 -3.76
N ASP A 37 18.42 8.19 -3.71
CA ASP A 37 17.78 8.84 -4.86
C ASP A 37 17.51 7.81 -5.99
N PHE A 38 18.11 7.98 -7.18
CA PHE A 38 17.98 7.04 -8.29
C PHE A 38 18.96 5.85 -8.22
N ARG A 39 19.85 5.81 -7.22
CA ARG A 39 20.86 4.76 -7.08
C ARG A 39 20.28 3.53 -6.36
N PRO A 40 20.86 2.34 -6.56
CA PRO A 40 20.47 1.15 -5.81
C PRO A 40 20.51 1.38 -4.29
N ILE A 41 19.50 0.86 -3.59
CA ILE A 41 19.45 0.88 -2.14
C ILE A 41 20.44 -0.16 -1.61
N LEU A 42 21.57 0.31 -1.09
CA LEU A 42 22.62 -0.51 -0.49
C LEU A 42 22.57 -0.40 1.04
N LYS A 43 21.41 -0.68 1.62
CA LYS A 43 21.18 -0.71 3.07
C LYS A 43 20.96 -2.15 3.49
N GLU A 44 21.83 -2.68 4.34
CA GLU A 44 21.58 -3.95 5.00
C GLU A 44 20.44 -3.76 6.00
N VAL A 45 19.43 -4.63 5.90
CA VAL A 45 18.28 -4.66 6.80
C VAL A 45 18.13 -6.08 7.32
N GLU A 46 17.96 -6.23 8.63
CA GLU A 46 17.64 -7.52 9.23
C GLU A 46 16.19 -7.89 8.86
N LYS A 47 15.98 -9.14 8.44
CA LYS A 47 14.62 -9.63 8.20
C LYS A 47 13.89 -9.66 9.55
N PRO A 48 12.75 -8.96 9.70
CA PRO A 48 11.97 -9.05 10.92
C PRO A 48 11.40 -10.46 11.10
N GLU A 49 11.27 -10.89 12.36
CA GLU A 49 10.52 -12.10 12.71
C GLU A 49 9.04 -11.77 12.81
N PHE A 50 8.20 -12.58 12.15
CA PHE A 50 6.75 -12.45 12.18
C PHE A 50 6.11 -13.67 12.84
N PRO A 51 4.94 -13.51 13.48
CA PRO A 51 4.08 -14.66 13.81
C PRO A 51 3.79 -15.51 12.56
N GLU A 52 3.58 -16.82 12.76
CA GLU A 52 3.39 -17.78 11.66
C GLU A 52 2.20 -17.38 10.76
N GLU A 53 1.12 -16.90 11.38
CA GLU A 53 -0.09 -16.47 10.70
C GLU A 53 0.16 -15.25 9.80
N VAL A 54 0.94 -14.28 10.29
CA VAL A 54 1.33 -13.09 9.53
C VAL A 54 2.26 -13.48 8.38
N GLN A 55 3.23 -14.37 8.61
CA GLN A 55 4.13 -14.83 7.56
C GLN A 55 3.35 -15.54 6.45
N LYS A 56 2.43 -16.45 6.81
CA LYS A 56 1.58 -17.13 5.84
C LYS A 56 0.73 -16.16 5.02
N PHE A 57 0.12 -15.17 5.68
CA PHE A 57 -0.64 -14.12 5.00
C PHE A 57 0.22 -13.33 4.00
N LEU A 58 1.46 -12.98 4.36
CA LEU A 58 2.38 -12.27 3.47
C LEU A 58 2.81 -13.13 2.28
N ASP A 59 2.97 -14.44 2.47
CA ASP A 59 3.33 -15.38 1.40
C ASP A 59 2.18 -15.51 0.38
N GLU A 60 0.94 -15.66 0.84
CA GLU A 60 -0.26 -15.68 -0.02
C GLU A 60 -0.40 -14.37 -0.81
N LEU A 61 -0.20 -13.22 -0.15
CA LEU A 61 -0.22 -11.92 -0.82
C LEU A 61 0.92 -11.79 -1.85
N ALA A 62 2.08 -12.39 -1.61
CA ALA A 62 3.16 -12.37 -2.58
C ALA A 62 2.80 -13.20 -3.82
N ASP A 63 2.20 -14.37 -3.65
CA ASP A 63 1.77 -15.23 -4.76
C ASP A 63 0.76 -14.54 -5.68
N ASP A 64 -0.12 -13.69 -5.12
CA ASP A 64 -1.16 -12.98 -5.88
C ASP A 64 -0.67 -11.72 -6.63
N TYR A 65 0.41 -11.07 -6.16
CA TYR A 65 0.81 -9.76 -6.67
C TYR A 65 2.24 -9.69 -7.23
N PHE A 66 3.17 -10.58 -6.85
CA PHE A 66 4.59 -10.44 -7.23
C PHE A 66 4.88 -10.73 -8.71
N PHE A 67 3.95 -11.36 -9.43
CA PHE A 67 4.06 -11.54 -10.87
C PHE A 67 3.65 -10.30 -11.67
N LEU A 68 3.03 -9.30 -11.02
CA LEU A 68 2.61 -8.05 -11.65
C LEU A 68 3.76 -7.05 -11.70
N ASP A 69 3.84 -6.29 -12.77
CA ASP A 69 4.82 -5.21 -12.88
C ASP A 69 4.36 -3.92 -12.17
N ALA A 70 5.28 -2.96 -12.06
CA ALA A 70 5.01 -1.69 -11.38
C ALA A 70 3.86 -0.88 -12.05
N TYR A 71 3.69 -1.00 -13.36
CA TYR A 71 2.65 -0.30 -14.10
C TYR A 71 1.27 -0.94 -13.87
N GLU A 72 1.21 -2.28 -13.85
CA GLU A 72 0.00 -3.03 -13.51
C GLU A 72 -0.48 -2.70 -12.10
N LEU A 73 0.43 -2.73 -11.11
CA LEU A 73 0.13 -2.36 -9.73
C LEU A 73 -0.34 -0.90 -9.61
N GLU A 74 0.33 0.03 -10.30
CA GLU A 74 -0.10 1.44 -10.32
C GLU A 74 -1.52 1.58 -10.89
N LEU A 75 -1.82 0.92 -12.01
CA LEU A 75 -3.15 0.96 -12.63
C LEU A 75 -4.23 0.39 -11.73
N MET A 76 -3.94 -0.69 -11.01
CA MET A 76 -4.86 -1.28 -10.04
C MET A 76 -5.20 -0.27 -8.95
N VAL A 77 -4.20 0.28 -8.27
CA VAL A 77 -4.46 1.17 -7.13
C VAL A 77 -5.15 2.47 -7.54
N ARG A 78 -4.86 3.00 -8.73
CA ARG A 78 -5.53 4.20 -9.25
C ARG A 78 -7.01 3.99 -9.57
N ARG A 79 -7.48 2.75 -9.60
CA ARG A 79 -8.90 2.38 -9.76
C ARG A 79 -9.60 2.09 -8.43
N GLU A 80 -8.86 2.09 -7.32
CA GLU A 80 -9.43 1.78 -6.01
C GLU A 80 -10.09 3.01 -5.38
N ASP A 81 -11.29 2.83 -4.83
CA ASP A 81 -12.05 3.89 -4.16
C ASP A 81 -11.27 4.61 -3.05
N PRO A 82 -10.46 3.96 -2.19
CA PRO A 82 -9.72 4.66 -1.14
C PRO A 82 -8.76 5.71 -1.71
N TRP A 83 -8.05 5.36 -2.80
CA TRP A 83 -7.13 6.27 -3.47
C TRP A 83 -7.89 7.40 -4.18
N ILE A 84 -8.98 7.07 -4.88
CA ILE A 84 -9.83 8.04 -5.58
C ILE A 84 -10.45 9.03 -4.59
N LYS A 85 -11.08 8.53 -3.51
CA LYS A 85 -11.73 9.34 -2.47
C LYS A 85 -10.73 10.28 -1.79
N ALA A 86 -9.53 9.80 -1.46
CA ALA A 86 -8.50 10.63 -0.86
C ALA A 86 -8.05 11.79 -1.78
N ARG A 87 -8.10 11.61 -3.10
CA ARG A 87 -7.73 12.66 -4.07
C ARG A 87 -8.87 13.62 -4.39
N GLY A 88 -10.12 13.23 -4.16
CA GLY A 88 -11.29 14.06 -4.47
C GLY A 88 -11.30 14.48 -5.94
N ASP A 89 -11.49 15.78 -6.19
CA ASP A 89 -11.57 16.34 -7.55
C ASP A 89 -10.21 16.67 -8.19
N LEU A 90 -9.09 16.28 -7.55
CA LEU A 90 -7.77 16.57 -8.09
C LEU A 90 -7.55 15.83 -9.42
N PRO A 91 -6.99 16.51 -10.44
CA PRO A 91 -6.58 15.86 -11.66
C PRO A 91 -5.62 14.69 -11.41
N ARG A 92 -5.63 13.76 -12.35
CA ARG A 92 -4.91 12.48 -12.27
C ARG A 92 -3.40 12.63 -12.03
N ASP A 93 -2.80 13.71 -12.51
CA ASP A 93 -1.36 13.96 -12.48
C ASP A 93 -0.95 15.06 -11.49
N GLU A 94 -1.91 15.65 -10.76
CA GLU A 94 -1.60 16.66 -9.75
C GLU A 94 -1.07 16.01 -8.45
N PRO A 95 -0.07 16.60 -7.79
CA PRO A 95 0.40 16.13 -6.50
C PRO A 95 -0.73 16.12 -5.47
N CYS A 96 -0.85 15.02 -4.72
CA CYS A 96 -1.78 14.91 -3.61
C CYS A 96 -1.05 14.35 -2.39
N ARG A 97 -1.29 14.97 -1.23
CA ARG A 97 -0.75 14.56 0.08
C ARG A 97 -1.84 14.19 1.07
N ALA A 98 -3.09 14.09 0.60
CA ALA A 98 -4.20 13.65 1.43
C ALA A 98 -3.98 12.22 1.91
N ILE A 99 -4.34 11.97 3.16
CA ILE A 99 -4.25 10.66 3.78
C ILE A 99 -5.34 9.76 3.21
N ILE A 100 -4.95 8.56 2.79
CA ILE A 100 -5.88 7.47 2.51
C ILE A 100 -6.26 6.87 3.87
N THR A 101 -7.50 7.10 4.30
CA THR A 101 -7.92 6.72 5.65
C THR A 101 -7.94 5.20 5.83
N LYS A 102 -7.51 4.73 7.00
CA LYS A 102 -7.59 3.31 7.38
C LYS A 102 -9.02 2.75 7.24
N GLU A 103 -10.03 3.54 7.60
CA GLU A 103 -11.45 3.21 7.42
C GLU A 103 -11.79 2.98 5.95
N SER A 104 -11.48 3.93 5.05
CA SER A 104 -11.76 3.76 3.62
C SER A 104 -11.08 2.54 3.00
N MET A 105 -9.83 2.24 3.39
CA MET A 105 -9.13 1.03 2.94
C MET A 105 -9.85 -0.22 3.45
N ARG A 106 -10.16 -0.27 4.75
CA ARG A 106 -10.84 -1.41 5.36
C ARG A 106 -12.17 -1.72 4.68
N GLU A 107 -13.02 -0.71 4.49
CA GLU A 107 -14.32 -0.88 3.83
C GLU A 107 -14.17 -1.45 2.42
N PHE A 108 -13.27 -0.87 1.62
CA PHE A 108 -13.07 -1.26 0.23
C PHE A 108 -12.51 -2.69 0.06
N TYR A 109 -11.59 -3.08 0.93
CA TYR A 109 -11.00 -4.42 0.86
C TYR A 109 -11.93 -5.47 1.48
N LYS A 110 -12.73 -5.14 2.49
CA LYS A 110 -13.75 -6.05 3.02
C LYS A 110 -14.79 -6.46 1.98
N THR A 111 -15.20 -5.56 1.08
CA THR A 111 -16.15 -5.95 0.02
C THR A 111 -15.57 -6.97 -0.95
N ARG A 112 -14.24 -7.00 -1.13
CA ARG A 112 -13.56 -7.94 -2.04
C ARG A 112 -13.31 -9.30 -1.43
N VAL A 113 -13.05 -9.34 -0.13
CA VAL A 113 -12.97 -10.62 0.61
C VAL A 113 -14.26 -11.43 0.43
N ILE A 114 -15.41 -10.77 0.47
CA ILE A 114 -16.73 -11.42 0.33
C ILE A 114 -16.99 -11.88 -1.11
N GLU A 115 -16.34 -11.29 -2.12
CA GLU A 115 -16.48 -11.69 -3.53
C GLU A 115 -15.65 -12.93 -3.88
N GLU A 116 -14.66 -13.28 -3.05
CA GLU A 116 -13.77 -14.43 -3.26
C GLU A 116 -14.20 -15.69 -2.46
N GLU A 117 -15.24 -15.60 -1.62
CA GLU A 117 -15.93 -16.73 -0.95
C GLU A 117 -17.07 -17.32 -1.79
#